data_AF-A0A0M9AGI5-F1
#
_entry.id   AF-A0A0M9AGI5-F1
#
_cell.length_a   1.000
_cell.length_b   1.000
_cell.length_c   1.000
_cell.angle_alpha   90.00
_cell.angle_beta   90.00
_cell.angle_gamma   90.00
#
_symmetry.space_group_name_H-M   'P 1'
#
loop_
_entity.id
_entity.type
_entity.pdbx_description
1 polymer ?
#
loop_
_entity_poly.entity_id
_entity_poly.type
_entity_poly.pdbx_seq_one_letter_code
_entity_poly.pdbx_strand_id
1 'polypeptide(L)' 'MTNVDESREFWNEETGERVSGLELELHLFFGVWAVVERHDDRWVVATEDGERRTLVAVSD' A
#
# COMPACT_ATOMS: atom_id res chain seq x y z
N MET A 1 -13.04 -7.34 1.95
CA MET A 1 -11.99 -7.00 2.92
C MET A 1 -10.67 -7.33 2.27
N THR A 2 -9.89 -6.33 1.88
CA THR A 2 -8.54 -6.53 1.35
C THR A 2 -7.70 -7.09 2.48
N ASN A 3 -7.34 -8.38 2.38
CA ASN A 3 -6.53 -9.10 3.38
C ASN A 3 -5.08 -8.57 3.31
N VAL A 4 -4.87 -7.39 3.90
CA VAL A 4 -3.56 -6.80 4.20
C VAL A 4 -3.23 -7.26 5.61
N ASP A 5 -2.04 -7.81 5.80
CA ASP A 5 -1.55 -8.09 7.14
C ASP A 5 -1.23 -6.76 7.81
N GLU A 6 -2.00 -6.38 8.84
CA GLU A 6 -1.89 -5.07 9.52
C GLU A 6 -0.53 -4.85 10.19
N SER A 7 0.19 -5.94 10.50
CA SER A 7 1.52 -5.93 11.13
C SER A 7 2.66 -5.79 10.11
N ARG A 8 2.37 -5.90 8.81
CA ARG A 8 3.37 -5.77 7.74
C ARG A 8 3.75 -4.30 7.53
N GLU A 9 4.99 -4.04 7.17
CA GLU A 9 5.44 -2.72 6.74
C GLU A 9 5.75 -2.70 5.24
N PHE A 10 5.55 -1.55 4.62
CA PHE A 10 5.83 -1.32 3.21
C PHE A 10 6.71 -0.08 3.03
N TRP A 11 7.66 -0.16 2.12
CA TRP A 11 8.43 0.96 1.61
C TRP A 11 7.74 1.54 0.39
N ASN A 12 7.44 2.83 0.41
CA ASN A 12 6.94 3.56 -0.74
C ASN A 12 8.11 4.02 -1.61
N GLU A 13 8.23 3.48 -2.82
CA GLU A 13 9.37 3.79 -3.70
C GLU A 13 9.38 5.25 -4.19
N GLU A 14 8.21 5.88 -4.30
CA GLU A 14 8.05 7.23 -4.84
C GLU A 14 8.30 8.31 -3.79
N THR A 15 7.89 8.10 -2.54
CA THR A 15 8.09 9.08 -1.47
C THR A 15 9.29 8.78 -0.56
N GLY A 16 9.77 7.53 -0.58
CA GLY A 16 10.80 7.06 0.35
C GLY A 16 10.32 6.98 1.80
N GLU A 17 9.00 6.91 2.01
CA GLU A 17 8.38 6.81 3.33
C GLU A 17 7.92 5.37 3.61
N ARG A 18 7.78 5.04 4.90
CA ARG A 18 7.15 3.78 5.32
C ARG A 18 5.64 3.95 5.43
N VAL A 19 4.93 2.92 4.97
CA VAL A 19 3.49 2.77 5.12
C VAL A 19 3.24 1.49 5.90
N SER A 20 2.55 1.58 7.03
CA SER A 20 2.15 0.38 7.79
C SER A 20 1.01 -0.37 7.09
N GLY A 21 0.86 -1.66 7.37
CA GLY A 21 -0.23 -2.47 6.86
C GLY A 21 -1.60 -1.94 7.28
N LEU A 22 -1.72 -1.47 8.53
CA LEU A 22 -2.92 -0.79 9.02
C LEU A 22 -3.21 0.50 8.23
N GLU A 23 -2.20 1.34 7.99
CA GLU A 23 -2.38 2.56 7.21
C GLU A 23 -2.84 2.25 5.77
N LEU A 24 -2.21 1.26 5.12
CA LEU A 24 -2.63 0.79 3.80
C LEU A 24 -4.08 0.29 3.83
N GLU A 25 -4.45 -0.54 4.82
CA GLU A 25 -5.82 -1.04 4.95
C GLU A 25 -6.83 0.10 5.09
N LEU A 26 -6.54 1.11 5.91
CA LEU A 26 -7.41 2.26 6.10
C LEU A 26 -7.57 3.07 4.82
N HIS A 27 -6.49 3.34 4.08
CA HIS A 27 -6.57 4.04 2.79
C HIS A 27 -7.46 3.29 1.78
N LEU A 28 -7.35 1.95 1.73
CA LEU A 28 -8.17 1.11 0.87
C LEU A 28 -9.63 1.05 1.35
N PHE A 29 -9.85 0.97 2.66
CA PHE A 29 -11.18 0.90 3.26
C PHE A 29 -11.99 2.18 3.03
N PHE A 30 -11.36 3.33 3.21
CA PHE A 30 -11.99 4.64 2.95
C PHE A 30 -12.02 5.02 1.46
N GLY A 31 -11.42 4.20 0.59
CA GLY A 31 -11.39 4.45 -0.85
C GLY A 31 -10.50 5.62 -1.27
N VAL A 32 -9.61 6.07 -0.38
CA VAL A 32 -8.60 7.10 -0.69
C VAL A 32 -7.58 6.53 -1.66
N TRP A 33 -7.20 5.26 -1.47
CA TRP A 33 -6.36 4.52 -2.43
C TRP A 33 -7.13 3.35 -3.02
N ALA A 34 -6.75 2.96 -4.24
CA ALA A 34 -7.27 1.78 -4.91
C ALA A 34 -6.12 0.88 -5.36
N VAL A 35 -6.22 -0.43 -5.12
CA VAL A 35 -5.25 -1.41 -5.61
C VAL A 35 -5.35 -1.50 -7.13
N VAL A 36 -4.23 -1.25 -7.81
CA VAL A 36 -4.09 -1.39 -9.26
C VAL A 36 -3.47 -2.74 -9.59
N GLU A 37 -2.37 -3.10 -8.91
CA GLU A 37 -1.68 -4.38 -9.07
C GLU A 37 -1.28 -4.94 -7.70
N ARG A 38 -1.34 -6.26 -7.54
CA ARG A 38 -0.92 -6.95 -6.32
C ARG A 38 -0.06 -8.16 -6.67
N HIS A 39 1.13 -8.19 -6.09
CA HIS A 39 2.06 -9.31 -6.09
C HIS A 39 2.33 -9.75 -4.63
N ASP A 40 3.12 -10.80 -4.43
CA ASP A 40 3.42 -11.35 -3.10
C ASP A 40 4.17 -10.36 -2.19
N ASP A 41 5.11 -9.61 -2.76
CA ASP A 41 6.00 -8.66 -2.09
C ASP A 41 5.77 -7.21 -2.49
N ARG A 42 4.93 -6.94 -3.50
CA ARG A 42 4.76 -5.59 -4.04
C ARG A 42 3.31 -5.27 -4.38
N TRP A 43 2.89 -4.07 -4.04
CA TRP A 43 1.57 -3.54 -4.36
C TRP A 43 1.70 -2.24 -5.14
N VAL A 44 0.86 -2.06 -6.14
CA VAL A 44 0.71 -0.78 -6.83
C VAL A 44 -0.66 -0.25 -6.50
N VAL A 45 -0.73 0.97 -5.97
CA VAL A 45 -1.97 1.66 -5.60
C VAL A 45 -2.08 2.98 -6.35
N ALA A 46 -3.30 3.36 -6.70
CA ALA A 46 -3.62 4.69 -7.17
C ALA A 46 -4.16 5.52 -6.01
N THR A 47 -3.68 6.75 -5.84
CA THR A 47 -4.21 7.73 -4.88
C THR A 47 -5.48 8.41 -5.41
N GLU A 48 -6.18 9.17 -4.57
CA GLU A 48 -7.35 9.95 -4.98
C GLU A 48 -7.02 10.99 -6.06
N ASP A 49 -5.80 11.52 -6.04
CA ASP A 49 -5.27 12.46 -7.04
C ASP A 49 -4.88 11.77 -8.37
N GLY A 50 -4.98 10.45 -8.44
CA GLY A 50 -4.62 9.64 -9.61
C GLY A 50 -3.14 9.33 -9.74
N GLU A 51 -2.32 9.67 -8.74
CA GLU A 51 -0.91 9.28 -8.69
C GLU A 51 -0.77 7.79 -8.39
N ARG A 52 0.28 7.16 -8.91
CA ARG A 52 0.59 5.76 -8.60
C ARG A 52 1.70 5.69 -7.57
N ARG A 53 1.53 4.80 -6.59
CA ARG A 53 2.52 4.48 -5.57
C ARG A 53 2.81 2.99 -5.57
N THR A 54 4.08 2.66 -5.46
CA THR A 54 4.62 1.31 -5.42
C THR A 54 5.07 1.03 -3.99
N LEU A 55 4.36 0.10 -3.35
CA LEU A 55 4.57 -0.31 -1.97
C LEU A 55 5.25 -1.68 -1.98
N VAL A 56 6.53 -1.70 -1.60
CA VAL A 56 7.32 -2.93 -1.49
C VAL A 56 7.32 -3.37 -0.03
N ALA A 57 6.90 -4.60 0.23
CA ALA A 57 6.91 -5.14 1.57
C ALA A 57 8.33 -5.18 2.12
N VAL A 58 8.51 -4.62 3.31
CA VAL A 58 9.74 -4.79 4.08
C VAL A 58 9.73 -6.23 4.60
N SER A 59 10.73 -7.02 4.19
CA SER A 59 10.97 -8.32 4.79
C SER A 59 11.70 -8.13 6.12
N ASP A 60 11.33 -8.91 7.14
CA ASP A 60 12.13 -9.06 8.36
C ASP A 60 13.48 -9.72 8.05
#